data_AF-A0ABC9G440-F1
#
_entry.id   AF-A0ABC9G440-F1
#
_cell.length_a   1.000
_cell.length_b   1.000
_cell.length_c   1.000
_cell.angle_alpha   90.00
_cell.angle_beta   90.00
_cell.angle_gamma   90.00
#
_symmetry.space_group_name_H-M   'P 1'
#
loop_
_entity.id
_entity.type
_entity.pdbx_description
1 polymer ?
#
loop_
_entity_poly.entity_id
_entity_poly.type
_entity_poly.pdbx_seq_one_letter_code
_entity_poly.pdbx_strand_id
1 'polypeptide(L)'
;MRASLLLAVAIVAIYVLSTPAMAVLEWIPVDSKDPQIEEYGKWAVQEHVKQTNDPIKFNKLVSADKKILIGFYFRLIIDASNNNGTDGKYQAVVHQMDWGEKLSLVSFNPAN
;
A
#
# COMPACT_ATOMS: atom_id res chain seq x y z
N MET A 1 24.39 -6.26 -60.51
CA MET A 1 23.93 -6.92 -59.25
C MET A 1 24.89 -6.52 -58.14
N ARG A 2 24.54 -6.10 -56.93
CA ARG A 2 23.35 -5.52 -56.27
C ARG A 2 23.94 -4.97 -54.94
N ALA A 3 23.55 -3.76 -54.54
CA ALA A 3 24.17 -3.00 -53.44
C ALA A 3 24.18 -3.77 -52.11
N SER A 4 25.33 -3.75 -51.42
CA SER A 4 25.48 -4.25 -50.05
C SER A 4 24.96 -3.21 -49.06
N LEU A 5 23.71 -3.33 -48.66
CA LEU A 5 23.10 -2.53 -47.60
C LEU A 5 23.18 -3.33 -46.29
N LEU A 6 24.21 -3.08 -45.47
CA LEU A 6 24.23 -3.57 -44.09
C LEU A 6 23.34 -2.64 -43.26
N LEU A 7 22.10 -3.08 -43.02
CA LEU A 7 21.19 -2.43 -42.09
C LEU A 7 21.73 -2.61 -40.67
N ALA A 8 22.07 -1.50 -40.01
CA ALA A 8 22.26 -1.46 -38.57
C ALA A 8 20.93 -1.79 -37.87
N VAL A 9 20.81 -2.99 -37.31
CA VAL A 9 19.67 -3.33 -36.45
C VAL A 9 19.91 -2.64 -35.12
N ALA A 10 19.22 -1.52 -34.92
CA ALA A 10 19.09 -0.88 -33.63
C ALA A 10 18.49 -1.88 -32.63
N ILE A 11 19.29 -2.29 -31.65
CA ILE A 11 18.83 -3.04 -30.49
C ILE A 11 17.97 -2.07 -29.68
N VAL A 12 16.66 -2.07 -29.95
CA VAL A 12 15.68 -1.48 -29.04
C VAL A 12 15.73 -2.34 -27.79
N ALA A 13 16.37 -1.82 -26.74
CA ALA A 13 16.30 -2.36 -25.40
C ALA A 13 14.85 -2.23 -24.92
N ILE A 14 14.02 -3.23 -25.23
CA ILE A 14 12.73 -3.40 -24.60
C ILE A 14 13.04 -3.86 -23.18
N TYR A 15 13.10 -2.90 -22.24
CA TYR A 15 13.00 -3.21 -20.82
C TYR A 15 11.58 -3.74 -20.58
N VAL A 16 11.38 -5.03 -20.81
CA VAL A 16 10.21 -5.73 -20.30
C VAL A 16 10.32 -5.64 -18.78
N LEU A 17 9.46 -4.82 -18.17
CA LEU A 17 9.24 -4.84 -16.73
C LEU A 17 8.69 -6.23 -16.40
N SER A 18 9.56 -7.18 -16.09
CA SER A 18 9.16 -8.49 -15.61
C SER A 18 8.57 -8.32 -14.22
N THR A 19 7.25 -8.19 -14.13
CA THR A 19 6.55 -8.31 -12.85
C THR A 19 6.84 -9.71 -12.28
N PRO A 20 7.16 -9.85 -10.98
CA PRO A 20 7.40 -11.16 -10.40
C PRO A 20 6.15 -12.03 -10.61
N ALA A 21 6.33 -13.34 -10.78
CA ALA A 21 5.23 -14.28 -11.08
C ALA A 21 4.08 -14.26 -10.06
N MET A 22 4.30 -13.67 -8.88
CA MET A 22 3.33 -13.51 -7.79
C MET A 22 2.77 -12.09 -7.62
N ALA A 23 3.18 -11.11 -8.44
CA ALA A 23 2.63 -9.76 -8.34
C ALA A 23 1.15 -9.77 -8.71
N VAL A 24 0.34 -9.12 -7.88
CA VAL A 24 -1.04 -8.80 -8.17
C VAL A 24 -1.17 -7.29 -8.14
N LEU A 25 -1.33 -6.68 -9.31
CA LEU A 25 -1.37 -5.23 -9.49
C LEU A 25 -2.72 -4.60 -9.15
N GLU A 26 -3.73 -5.42 -8.87
CA GLU A 26 -5.05 -5.01 -8.45
C GLU A 26 -5.15 -5.00 -6.92
N TRP A 27 -6.10 -4.22 -6.40
CA TRP A 27 -6.46 -4.27 -4.99
C TRP A 27 -7.48 -5.38 -4.79
N ILE A 28 -7.14 -6.36 -3.96
CA ILE A 28 -8.03 -7.48 -3.64
C ILE A 28 -8.52 -7.29 -2.20
N PRO A 29 -9.84 -7.36 -1.94
CA PRO A 29 -10.35 -7.28 -0.57
C PRO A 29 -9.78 -8.40 0.30
N VAL A 30 -9.48 -8.07 1.55
CA VAL A 30 -9.08 -9.04 2.59
C VAL A 30 -9.96 -8.88 3.82
N ASP A 31 -9.98 -9.89 4.69
CA ASP A 31 -10.80 -9.84 5.89
C ASP A 31 -10.27 -8.77 6.85
N SER A 32 -11.06 -7.73 7.10
CA SER A 32 -10.72 -6.68 8.06
C SER A 32 -10.85 -7.13 9.52
N LYS A 33 -11.43 -8.30 9.76
CA LYS A 33 -11.49 -8.94 11.08
C LYS A 33 -10.32 -9.88 11.34
N ASP A 34 -9.44 -10.07 10.34
CA ASP A 34 -8.17 -10.76 10.58
C ASP A 34 -7.35 -9.96 11.62
N PRO A 35 -6.96 -10.56 12.75
CA PRO A 35 -6.27 -9.84 13.83
C PRO A 35 -5.00 -9.11 13.38
N GLN A 36 -4.25 -9.67 12.44
CA GLN A 36 -3.03 -9.05 11.92
C GLN A 36 -3.36 -7.83 11.06
N ILE A 37 -4.41 -7.91 10.25
CA ILE A 37 -4.85 -6.79 9.40
C ILE A 37 -5.42 -5.66 10.26
N GLU A 38 -6.16 -5.98 11.32
CA GLU A 38 -6.62 -5.01 12.32
C GLU A 38 -5.43 -4.31 13.00
N GLU A 39 -4.39 -5.07 13.34
CA GLU A 39 -3.17 -4.52 13.94
C GLU A 39 -2.43 -3.55 13.00
N TYR A 40 -2.45 -3.79 11.69
CA TYR A 40 -1.92 -2.81 10.72
C TYR A 40 -2.72 -1.51 10.73
N GLY A 41 -4.03 -1.56 10.96
CA GLY A 41 -4.87 -0.39 11.15
C GLY A 41 -4.49 0.40 12.41
N LYS A 42 -4.30 -0.29 13.54
CA LYS A 42 -3.86 0.33 14.80
C LYS A 42 -2.48 0.97 14.64
N TRP A 43 -1.54 0.23 14.06
CA TRP A 43 -0.19 0.69 13.78
C TRP A 43 -0.19 1.94 12.88
N ALA A 44 -1.00 1.96 11.82
CA ALA A 44 -1.08 3.11 10.91
C ALA A 44 -1.51 4.40 11.63
N VAL A 45 -2.48 4.32 12.54
CA VAL A 45 -2.90 5.48 13.36
C VAL A 45 -1.77 5.92 14.29
N GLN A 46 -1.13 4.98 15.00
CA GLN A 46 -0.02 5.29 15.89
C GLN A 46 1.15 5.96 15.16
N GLU A 47 1.49 5.47 13.97
CA GLU A 47 2.57 6.02 13.17
C GLU A 47 2.21 7.40 12.61
N HIS A 48 0.95 7.63 12.20
CA HIS A 48 0.46 8.97 11.82
C HIS A 48 0.57 9.96 12.97
N VAL A 49 0.07 9.60 14.16
CA VAL A 49 0.14 10.44 15.37
C VAL A 49 1.60 10.77 15.70
N LYS A 50 2.49 9.79 15.61
CA LYS A 50 3.93 9.98 15.84
C LYS A 50 4.58 10.91 14.81
N GLN A 51 4.18 10.85 13.55
CA GLN A 51 4.76 11.67 12.48
C GLN A 51 4.22 13.11 12.45
N THR A 52 2.96 13.31 12.84
CA THR A 52 2.26 14.60 12.66
C THR A 52 1.90 15.30 13.96
N ASN A 53 1.98 14.61 15.10
CA ASN A 53 1.42 15.04 16.39
C ASN A 53 -0.09 15.32 16.35
N ASP A 54 -0.82 14.77 15.37
CA ASP A 54 -2.27 14.83 15.30
C ASP A 54 -2.88 13.75 16.23
N PRO A 55 -3.53 14.12 17.35
CA PRO A 55 -3.89 13.19 18.43
C PRO A 55 -5.20 12.45 18.14
N ILE A 56 -5.27 11.76 17.01
CA ILE A 56 -6.38 10.86 16.67
C ILE A 56 -6.21 9.48 17.33
N LYS A 57 -7.33 8.80 17.58
CA LYS A 57 -7.39 7.49 18.25
C LYS A 57 -8.09 6.48 17.35
N PHE A 58 -7.49 5.31 17.21
CA PHE A 58 -8.08 4.21 16.46
C PHE A 58 -9.37 3.74 17.13
N ASN A 59 -10.47 3.67 16.37
CA ASN A 59 -11.73 3.11 16.82
C ASN A 59 -11.91 1.68 16.28
N LYS A 60 -11.86 1.52 14.95
CA LYS A 60 -12.02 0.23 14.25
C LYS A 60 -11.43 0.26 12.86
N LEU A 61 -11.07 -0.92 12.36
CA LEU A 61 -10.81 -1.13 10.95
C LEU A 61 -12.14 -1.43 10.24
N VAL A 62 -12.48 -0.62 9.23
CA VAL A 62 -13.75 -0.72 8.49
C VAL A 62 -13.63 -1.70 7.32
N SER A 63 -12.54 -1.58 6.55
CA SER A 63 -12.27 -2.47 5.42
C SER A 63 -10.78 -2.47 5.10
N ALA A 64 -10.33 -3.50 4.39
CA ALA A 64 -8.95 -3.64 3.96
C ALA A 64 -8.87 -4.28 2.58
N ASP A 65 -7.97 -3.76 1.75
CA ASP A 65 -7.55 -4.38 0.50
C ASP A 65 -6.04 -4.64 0.53
N LYS A 66 -5.61 -5.67 -0.19
CA LYS A 66 -4.20 -6.03 -0.37
C LYS A 66 -3.79 -5.95 -1.84
N LYS A 67 -2.56 -5.52 -2.08
CA LYS A 67 -1.90 -5.54 -3.39
C LYS A 67 -0.51 -6.18 -3.22
N ILE A 68 -0.14 -7.08 -4.13
CA ILE A 68 1.13 -7.82 -4.06
C ILE A 68 2.08 -7.25 -5.12
N LEU A 69 3.22 -6.71 -4.70
CA LEU A 69 4.26 -6.19 -5.58
C LEU A 69 5.63 -6.55 -5.01
N ILE A 70 6.53 -5.59 -4.87
CA ILE A 70 7.74 -5.72 -4.05
C ILE A 70 7.25 -5.66 -2.59
N GLY A 71 6.84 -6.79 -2.04
CA GLY A 71 6.15 -6.91 -0.76
C GLY A 71 4.62 -6.80 -0.85
N PHE A 72 3.98 -6.48 0.27
CA PHE A 72 2.53 -6.34 0.41
C PHE A 72 2.14 -4.89 0.72
N TYR A 73 1.23 -4.35 -0.06
CA TYR A 73 0.58 -3.08 0.24
C TYR A 73 -0.82 -3.35 0.76
N PHE A 74 -1.19 -2.67 1.84
CA PHE A 74 -2.51 -2.73 2.44
C PHE A 74 -3.15 -1.36 2.36
N ARG A 75 -4.33 -1.27 1.73
CA ARG A 75 -5.18 -0.08 1.73
C ARG A 75 -6.26 -0.29 2.77
N LEU A 76 -6.23 0.50 3.83
CA LEU A 76 -7.04 0.34 5.02
C LEU A 76 -8.00 1.52 5.13
N ILE A 77 -9.29 1.25 5.31
CA ILE A 77 -10.26 2.27 5.72
C ILE A 77 -10.44 2.14 7.23
N ILE A 78 -10.04 3.19 7.95
CA ILE A 78 -9.96 3.23 9.40
C ILE A 78 -10.97 4.25 9.91
N ASP A 79 -11.70 3.88 10.95
CA ASP A 79 -12.49 4.78 11.75
C ASP A 79 -11.62 5.24 12.94
N ALA A 80 -11.46 6.55 13.10
CA ALA A 80 -10.67 7.13 14.17
C ALA A 80 -11.31 8.42 14.69
N SER A 81 -11.14 8.68 15.98
CA SER A 81 -11.71 9.83 16.67
C SER A 81 -10.61 10.82 17.06
N ASN A 82 -10.88 12.12 16.92
CA ASN A 82 -10.00 13.15 17.48
C ASN A 82 -10.19 13.28 19.01
N ASN A 83 -9.40 14.14 19.66
CA ASN A 83 -9.52 14.38 21.11
C ASN A 83 -10.90 14.90 21.57
N ASN A 84 -11.68 15.50 20.67
CA ASN A 84 -13.04 15.95 20.97
C ASN A 84 -14.08 14.83 20.80
N GLY A 85 -13.65 13.60 20.50
CA GLY A 85 -14.54 12.46 20.25
C GLY A 85 -15.29 12.55 18.93
N THR A 86 -14.86 13.42 18.01
CA THR A 86 -15.46 13.47 16.67
C THR A 86 -14.84 12.38 15.81
N ASP A 87 -15.69 11.46 15.37
CA ASP A 87 -15.30 10.36 14.47
C ASP A 87 -15.01 10.88 13.06
N GLY A 88 -13.99 10.30 12.44
CA GLY A 88 -13.61 10.51 11.05
C GLY A 88 -13.18 9.19 10.40
N LYS A 89 -13.32 9.12 9.08
CA LYS A 89 -12.80 8.00 8.29
C LYS A 89 -11.51 8.42 7.62
N TYR A 90 -10.54 7.51 7.62
CA TYR A 90 -9.22 7.73 7.05
C TYR A 90 -8.83 6.55 6.18
N GLN A 91 -8.21 6.84 5.04
CA GLN A 91 -7.55 5.85 4.22
C GLN A 91 -6.05 5.86 4.56
N ALA A 92 -5.56 4.74 5.07
CA ALA A 92 -4.13 4.50 5.23
C ALA A 92 -3.62 3.54 4.15
N VAL A 93 -2.41 3.76 3.65
CA VAL A 93 -1.68 2.78 2.85
C VAL A 93 -0.45 2.37 3.63
N VAL A 94 -0.38 1.08 3.97
CA VAL A 94 0.74 0.48 4.70
C VAL A 94 1.50 -0.44 3.75
N HIS A 95 2.83 -0.39 3.79
CA HIS A 95 3.70 -1.27 3.02
C HIS A 95 4.50 -2.18 3.94
N GLN A 96 4.42 -3.47 3.68
CA GLN A 96 5.21 -4.53 4.29
C GLN A 96 6.17 -5.07 3.22
N MET A 97 7.47 -4.76 3.34
CA MET A 97 8.43 -5.01 2.27
C MET A 97 8.75 -6.50 2.05
N ASP A 98 8.62 -7.34 3.09
CA ASP A 98 8.86 -8.79 3.08
C ASP A 98 7.98 -9.50 4.13
N TRP A 99 8.06 -10.84 4.26
CA TRP A 99 7.43 -11.62 5.35
C TRP A 99 7.88 -11.25 6.78
N GLY A 100 8.59 -10.14 6.97
CA GLY A 100 8.99 -9.59 8.26
C GLY A 100 7.98 -8.60 8.84
N GLU A 101 8.28 -8.13 10.04
CA GLU A 101 7.40 -7.24 10.84
C GLU A 101 7.56 -5.75 10.50
N LYS A 102 8.45 -5.40 9.57
CA LYS A 102 8.75 -3.99 9.27
C LYS A 102 7.67 -3.39 8.37
N LEU A 103 6.80 -2.60 8.98
CA LEU A 103 5.79 -1.80 8.30
C LEU A 103 6.31 -0.39 7.99
N SER A 104 5.81 0.19 6.91
CA SER A 104 6.02 1.60 6.54
C SER A 104 4.68 2.24 6.19
N LEU A 105 4.44 3.45 6.68
CA LEU A 105 3.24 4.21 6.40
C LEU A 105 3.47 5.01 5.11
N VAL A 106 2.83 4.61 4.03
CA VAL A 106 2.98 5.24 2.71
C VAL A 106 2.13 6.49 2.61
N SER A 107 0.91 6.45 3.14
CA SER A 107 0.02 7.61 3.18
C SER A 107 -1.04 7.46 4.27
N PHE A 108 -1.52 8.58 4.79
CA PHE A 108 -2.66 8.63 5.70
C PHE A 108 -3.49 9.89 5.39
N ASN A 109 -4.70 9.71 4.87
CA ASN A 109 -5.55 10.81 4.39
C ASN A 109 -7.01 10.62 4.86
N PRO A 110 -7.83 11.67 4.96
CA PRO A 110 -9.27 11.52 5.10
C PRO A 110 -9.84 10.63 3.99
N ALA A 111 -10.76 9.74 4.33
CA ALA A 111 -11.51 8.93 3.38
C ALA A 111 -12.75 9.70 2.95
N ASN A 112 -12.89 9.93 1.63
CA ASN A 112 -14.09 10.52 1.02
C ASN A 112 -15.16 9.46 0.78
#